data_AF-A0A2L2TH41-F1
#
_entry.id   AF-A0A2L2TH41-F1
#
_cell.length_a   1.000
_cell.length_b   1.000
_cell.length_c   1.000
_cell.angle_alpha   90.00
_cell.angle_beta   90.00
_cell.angle_gamma   90.00
#
_symmetry.space_group_name_H-M   'P 1'
#
loop_
_entity.id
_entity.type
_entity.pdbx_description
1 polymer ?
#
loop_
_entity_poly.entity_id
_entity_poly.type
_entity_poly.pdbx_seq_one_letter_code
_entity_poly.pdbx_strand_id
1 'polypeptide(L)'
;MVGPSSKLGNEGSSVPPKGDYPPVLTGHREPLESEGSFNQFEHLDLTPIIGREYLTVDLASILRASNSDELIRDLAIIISQRGVVFFRKQDNITNELQKELVQRLGEISGKPSTSKLHIHPVNNSNISNYTDDEISVVSSEQAKKLNTSRFLERKQSQRNQWHSDIAFEPVPSDYTLLRMLQLPKTGGDTLWASGYEVYDRISYPLRTFLETLTATYAQPGFNQNARDNGLQMYTGERGAPENKGELLEAIHPVVRTNPVTGWKSIYAVGQHVSHINGFSEDESNNFLNWFLQLVVENHDLQVRSRWQNVNDIAIWDNRCTYHAATPDYLYGDFGAREGTRAVSVGERPYFDPESKSRI
;
A
#
# COMPACT_ATOMS: atom_id res chain seq x y z
N MET A 1 10.26 38.46 -41.01
CA MET A 1 9.43 37.25 -41.21
C MET A 1 9.50 36.44 -39.92
N VAL A 2 8.48 36.60 -39.08
CA VAL A 2 8.30 35.87 -37.82
C VAL A 2 7.19 34.86 -38.10
N GLY A 3 7.51 33.56 -37.98
CA GLY A 3 6.57 32.47 -38.26
C GLY A 3 5.42 32.43 -37.26
N PRO A 4 4.21 31.98 -37.66
CA PRO A 4 3.04 32.05 -36.81
C PRO A 4 3.08 30.99 -35.70
N SER A 5 2.76 31.47 -34.50
CA SER A 5 2.38 30.71 -33.32
C SER A 5 1.30 29.67 -33.66
N SER A 6 1.62 28.39 -33.47
CA SER A 6 0.62 27.33 -33.38
C SER A 6 -0.08 27.47 -32.02
N LYS A 7 -1.33 27.94 -32.08
CA LYS A 7 -2.28 27.90 -30.98
C LYS A 7 -2.45 26.43 -30.55
N LEU A 8 -1.97 26.10 -29.36
CA LEU A 8 -2.46 24.95 -28.61
C LEU A 8 -3.96 25.16 -28.42
N GLY A 9 -4.75 24.27 -28.99
CA GLY A 9 -6.19 24.25 -28.82
C GLY A 9 -6.51 24.10 -27.34
N ASN A 10 -7.38 24.99 -26.87
CA ASN A 10 -8.00 24.92 -25.57
C ASN A 10 -9.01 23.76 -25.62
N GLU A 11 -8.55 22.51 -25.45
CA GLU A 11 -9.42 21.38 -25.13
C GLU A 11 -9.85 21.55 -23.68
N GLY A 12 -10.82 22.45 -23.47
CA GLY A 12 -11.41 22.69 -22.16
C GLY A 12 -12.04 21.41 -21.64
N SER A 13 -11.83 21.16 -20.34
CA SER A 13 -12.55 20.23 -19.47
C SER A 13 -13.98 19.98 -19.98
N SER A 14 -14.15 18.95 -20.79
CA SER A 14 -15.47 18.55 -21.26
C SER A 14 -16.09 17.64 -20.21
N VAL A 15 -17.32 17.94 -19.81
CA VAL A 15 -18.09 17.05 -18.93
C VAL A 15 -18.20 15.71 -19.65
N PRO A 16 -17.80 14.58 -19.03
CA PRO A 16 -17.88 13.29 -19.67
C PRO A 16 -19.32 13.03 -20.14
N PRO A 17 -19.53 12.49 -21.35
CA PRO A 17 -20.87 12.21 -21.83
C PRO A 17 -21.57 11.23 -20.88
N LYS A 18 -22.89 11.35 -20.73
CA LYS A 18 -23.71 10.42 -19.96
C LYS A 18 -23.47 9.00 -20.49
N GLY A 19 -22.74 8.18 -19.74
CA GLY A 19 -22.28 6.86 -20.18
C GLY A 19 -22.33 5.83 -19.06
N ASP A 20 -22.23 4.56 -19.44
CA ASP A 20 -22.09 3.44 -18.52
C ASP A 20 -20.66 3.46 -17.94
N TYR A 21 -20.46 4.25 -16.87
CA TYR A 21 -19.20 4.23 -16.13
C TYR A 21 -19.01 2.86 -15.45
N PRO A 22 -17.75 2.44 -15.21
CA PRO A 22 -17.48 1.15 -14.57
C PRO A 22 -18.24 1.04 -13.24
N PRO A 23 -19.07 0.00 -13.05
CA PRO A 23 -19.86 -0.14 -11.84
C PRO A 23 -18.95 -0.41 -10.64
N VAL A 24 -19.38 0.03 -9.46
CA VAL A 24 -18.75 -0.35 -8.20
C VAL A 24 -18.93 -1.85 -8.00
N LEU A 25 -17.83 -2.59 -7.90
CA LEU A 25 -17.89 -4.00 -7.52
C LEU A 25 -18.42 -4.08 -6.09
N THR A 26 -19.52 -4.82 -5.91
CA THR A 26 -20.11 -5.07 -4.59
C THR A 26 -19.89 -6.49 -4.13
N GLY A 27 -19.88 -6.69 -2.83
CA GLY A 27 -19.70 -7.99 -2.19
C GLY A 27 -19.98 -7.89 -0.70
N HIS A 28 -20.09 -9.03 -0.03
CA HIS A 28 -20.28 -9.09 1.40
C HIS A 28 -19.44 -10.21 2.00
N ARG A 29 -18.86 -9.96 3.17
CA ARG A 29 -18.16 -10.94 3.96
C ARG A 29 -18.25 -10.57 5.44
N GLU A 30 -18.60 -11.56 6.26
CA GLU A 30 -18.62 -11.38 7.70
C GLU A 30 -17.21 -11.04 8.23
N PRO A 31 -17.06 -9.97 9.02
CA PRO A 31 -15.81 -9.61 9.66
C PRO A 31 -15.27 -10.73 10.54
N LEU A 32 -13.96 -10.79 10.67
CA LEU A 32 -13.34 -11.77 11.55
C LEU A 32 -13.43 -11.31 13.00
N GLU A 33 -13.87 -12.23 13.85
CA GLU A 33 -13.84 -12.05 15.30
C GLU A 33 -12.53 -12.58 15.88
N SER A 34 -11.97 -11.82 16.82
CA SER A 34 -10.74 -12.17 17.52
C SER A 34 -11.02 -13.07 18.70
N GLU A 35 -10.16 -14.06 18.90
CA GLU A 35 -10.21 -14.95 20.06
C GLU A 35 -9.33 -14.45 21.22
N GLY A 36 -8.56 -13.38 20.99
CA GLY A 36 -7.72 -12.73 21.99
C GLY A 36 -6.43 -13.48 22.33
N SER A 37 -6.01 -14.44 21.50
CA SER A 37 -4.75 -15.20 21.63
C SER A 37 -3.50 -14.30 21.61
N PHE A 38 -3.61 -13.11 21.00
CA PHE A 38 -2.52 -12.13 20.95
C PHE A 38 -2.54 -11.12 22.13
N ASN A 39 -3.58 -11.10 22.96
CA ASN A 39 -3.72 -10.13 24.07
C ASN A 39 -2.67 -10.32 25.17
N GLN A 40 -2.07 -11.50 25.25
CA GLN A 40 -1.02 -11.81 26.22
C GLN A 40 0.30 -11.08 25.95
N PHE A 41 0.52 -10.57 24.73
CA PHE A 41 1.78 -9.94 24.36
C PHE A 41 1.80 -8.46 24.72
N GLU A 42 2.90 -8.06 25.36
CA GLU A 42 3.15 -6.68 25.73
C GLU A 42 3.30 -5.80 24.48
N HIS A 43 2.55 -4.69 24.46
CA HIS A 43 2.50 -3.79 23.32
C HIS A 43 2.28 -2.33 23.73
N LEU A 44 2.57 -1.45 22.78
CA LEU A 44 2.27 -0.02 22.85
C LEU A 44 1.48 0.38 21.61
N ASP A 45 0.33 1.02 21.80
CA ASP A 45 -0.32 1.75 20.72
C ASP A 45 0.41 3.08 20.51
N LEU A 46 1.04 3.23 19.35
CA LEU A 46 1.88 4.40 19.04
C LEU A 46 1.05 5.66 18.83
N THR A 47 -0.20 5.50 18.41
CA THR A 47 -1.20 6.57 18.36
C THR A 47 -2.58 5.98 18.72
N PRO A 48 -3.59 6.80 19.06
CA PRO A 48 -4.95 6.30 19.28
C PRO A 48 -5.55 5.60 18.06
N ILE A 49 -5.23 6.07 16.85
CA ILE A 49 -5.93 5.68 15.60
C ILE A 49 -5.24 4.52 14.87
N ILE A 50 -3.91 4.54 14.81
CA ILE A 50 -3.11 3.67 13.93
C ILE A 50 -1.75 3.36 14.57
N GLY A 51 -1.21 2.18 14.30
CA GLY A 51 0.11 1.77 14.77
C GLY A 51 0.08 1.09 16.13
N ARG A 52 0.66 -0.10 16.19
CA ARG A 52 0.97 -0.83 17.43
C ARG A 52 2.36 -1.44 17.37
N GLU A 53 3.16 -1.29 18.41
CA GLU A 53 4.45 -1.96 18.52
C GLU A 53 4.37 -3.07 19.57
N TYR A 54 4.79 -4.28 19.20
CA TYR A 54 4.95 -5.39 20.13
C TYR A 54 6.38 -5.43 20.65
N LEU A 55 6.53 -5.40 21.97
CA LEU A 55 7.84 -5.20 22.61
C LEU A 55 8.63 -6.50 22.76
N THR A 56 7.93 -7.62 22.91
CA THR A 56 8.52 -8.91 23.32
C THR A 56 8.22 -10.06 22.38
N VAL A 57 7.49 -9.82 21.28
CA VAL A 57 7.10 -10.86 20.33
C VAL A 57 8.29 -11.26 19.46
N ASP A 58 8.54 -12.57 19.39
CA ASP A 58 9.39 -13.21 18.40
C ASP A 58 8.51 -13.88 17.34
N LEU A 59 8.47 -13.32 16.13
CA LEU A 59 7.63 -13.79 15.03
C LEU A 59 7.96 -15.22 14.59
N ALA A 60 9.22 -15.66 14.70
CA ALA A 60 9.58 -17.03 14.34
C ALA A 60 8.98 -18.04 15.32
N SER A 61 8.88 -17.67 16.60
CA SER A 61 8.17 -18.45 17.61
C SER A 61 6.66 -18.47 17.36
N ILE A 62 6.05 -17.36 16.93
CA ILE A 62 4.64 -17.32 16.53
C ILE A 62 4.35 -18.29 15.37
N LEU A 63 5.21 -18.32 14.34
CA LEU A 63 5.06 -19.23 13.20
C LEU A 63 5.15 -20.70 13.59
N ARG A 64 5.93 -21.03 14.63
CA ARG A 64 6.22 -22.39 15.07
C ARG A 64 5.39 -22.87 16.26
N ALA A 65 4.60 -21.99 16.86
CA ALA A 65 3.74 -22.33 17.98
C ALA A 65 2.71 -23.40 17.59
N SER A 66 2.31 -24.24 18.53
CA SER A 66 1.29 -25.27 18.28
C SER A 66 -0.08 -24.67 17.93
N ASN A 67 -0.35 -23.44 18.38
CA ASN A 67 -1.54 -22.64 18.08
C ASN A 67 -1.22 -21.47 17.14
N SER A 68 -0.33 -21.69 16.18
CA SER A 68 0.15 -20.65 15.27
C SER A 68 -0.97 -20.05 14.42
N ASP A 69 -1.95 -20.84 14.00
CA ASP A 69 -3.05 -20.36 13.16
C ASP A 69 -3.95 -19.37 13.92
N GLU A 70 -4.27 -19.65 15.18
CA GLU A 70 -5.05 -18.76 16.04
C GLU A 70 -4.30 -17.45 16.29
N LEU A 71 -2.99 -17.53 16.56
CA LEU A 71 -2.13 -16.36 16.77
C LEU A 71 -2.05 -15.49 15.50
N ILE A 72 -1.86 -16.09 14.33
CA ILE A 72 -1.77 -15.36 13.06
C ILE A 72 -3.12 -14.77 12.68
N ARG A 73 -4.23 -15.47 12.98
CA ARG A 73 -5.58 -14.94 12.78
C ARG A 73 -5.79 -13.67 13.58
N ASP A 74 -5.50 -13.69 14.88
CA ASP A 74 -5.65 -12.50 15.71
C ASP A 74 -4.68 -11.40 15.32
N LEU A 75 -3.45 -11.76 14.94
CA LEU A 75 -2.49 -10.79 14.41
C LEU A 75 -3.03 -10.12 13.14
N ALA A 76 -3.61 -10.87 12.21
CA ALA A 76 -4.22 -10.33 10.98
C ALA A 76 -5.35 -9.33 11.30
N ILE A 77 -6.22 -9.68 12.26
CA ILE A 77 -7.30 -8.79 12.75
C ILE A 77 -6.70 -7.52 13.35
N ILE A 78 -5.70 -7.64 14.21
CA ILE A 78 -5.05 -6.50 14.86
C ILE A 78 -4.36 -5.60 13.83
N ILE A 79 -3.65 -6.16 12.84
CA ILE A 79 -3.05 -5.39 11.75
C ILE A 79 -4.14 -4.65 10.97
N SER A 80 -5.25 -5.32 10.64
CA SER A 80 -6.37 -4.71 9.91
C SER A 80 -7.12 -3.65 10.69
N GLN A 81 -7.14 -3.72 12.03
CA GLN A 81 -7.75 -2.70 12.89
C GLN A 81 -6.80 -1.53 13.19
N ARG A 82 -5.52 -1.82 13.41
CA ARG A 82 -4.47 -0.85 13.77
C ARG A 82 -3.73 -0.31 12.55
N GLY A 83 -4.05 -0.76 11.34
CA GLY A 83 -3.42 -0.41 10.07
C GLY A 83 -2.01 -0.96 9.88
N VAL A 84 -1.14 -0.82 10.88
CA VAL A 84 0.25 -1.29 10.87
C VAL A 84 0.69 -1.73 12.26
N VAL A 85 1.52 -2.76 12.31
CA VAL A 85 2.20 -3.21 13.53
C VAL A 85 3.72 -3.30 13.34
N PHE A 86 4.45 -3.18 14.44
CA PHE A 86 5.92 -3.16 14.45
C PHE A 86 6.50 -4.20 15.41
N PHE A 87 7.63 -4.77 14.99
CA PHE A 87 8.43 -5.72 15.77
C PHE A 87 9.90 -5.32 15.65
N ARG A 88 10.66 -5.38 16.75
CA ARG A 88 12.06 -4.96 16.77
C ARG A 88 13.00 -6.17 16.75
N LYS A 89 14.17 -6.02 16.12
CA LYS A 89 15.29 -6.99 16.17
C LYS A 89 14.87 -8.46 15.91
N GLN A 90 14.11 -8.70 14.85
CA GLN A 90 13.64 -10.04 14.48
C GLN A 90 14.76 -10.83 13.75
N ASP A 91 15.88 -11.06 14.43
CA ASP A 91 17.15 -11.55 13.87
C ASP A 91 17.07 -12.98 13.31
N ASN A 92 16.04 -13.73 13.70
CA ASN A 92 15.79 -15.10 13.28
C ASN A 92 14.74 -15.23 12.16
N ILE A 93 14.16 -14.11 11.68
CA ILE A 93 13.28 -14.11 10.51
C ILE A 93 14.14 -14.07 9.25
N THR A 94 14.07 -15.12 8.44
CA THR A 94 14.69 -15.19 7.11
C THR A 94 13.73 -14.67 6.04
N ASN A 95 14.18 -14.55 4.78
CA ASN A 95 13.28 -14.25 3.67
C ASN A 95 12.16 -15.30 3.55
N GLU A 96 12.47 -16.58 3.73
CA GLU A 96 11.46 -17.66 3.69
C GLU A 96 10.41 -17.51 4.81
N LEU A 97 10.83 -17.25 6.05
CA LEU A 97 9.87 -17.03 7.14
C LEU A 97 9.07 -15.73 6.98
N GLN A 98 9.69 -14.70 6.41
CA GLN A 98 9.01 -13.46 6.06
C GLN A 98 7.91 -13.68 5.00
N LYS A 99 8.20 -14.48 3.96
CA LYS A 99 7.25 -14.90 2.93
C LYS A 99 6.12 -15.75 3.51
N GLU A 100 6.47 -16.75 4.32
CA GLU A 100 5.52 -17.63 5.00
C GLU A 100 4.54 -16.81 5.86
N LEU A 101 5.04 -15.89 6.69
CA LEU A 101 4.21 -15.08 7.57
C LEU A 101 3.22 -14.21 6.80
N VAL A 102 3.67 -13.45 5.80
CA VAL A 102 2.78 -12.55 5.07
C VAL A 102 1.77 -13.34 4.22
N GLN A 103 2.17 -14.49 3.66
CA GLN A 103 1.26 -15.39 2.94
C GLN A 103 0.19 -15.96 3.88
N ARG A 104 0.58 -16.47 5.05
CA ARG A 104 -0.34 -17.04 6.05
C ARG A 104 -1.30 -16.00 6.62
N LEU A 105 -0.87 -14.75 6.83
CA LEU A 105 -1.75 -13.64 7.21
C LEU A 105 -2.89 -13.49 6.19
N GLY A 106 -2.57 -13.47 4.90
CA GLY A 106 -3.57 -13.42 3.82
C GLY A 106 -4.49 -14.65 3.81
N GLU A 107 -3.92 -15.85 3.87
CA GLU A 107 -4.67 -17.12 3.80
C GLU A 107 -5.63 -17.29 4.97
N ILE A 108 -5.16 -17.10 6.21
CA ILE A 108 -5.99 -17.22 7.43
C ILE A 108 -7.02 -16.08 7.52
N SER A 109 -6.68 -14.89 7.01
CA SER A 109 -7.64 -13.81 6.87
C SER A 109 -8.60 -14.00 5.70
N GLY A 110 -8.49 -15.10 4.95
CA GLY A 110 -9.43 -15.58 3.94
C GLY A 110 -9.34 -14.90 2.58
N LYS A 111 -8.14 -14.56 2.12
CA LYS A 111 -7.92 -14.21 0.71
C LYS A 111 -8.28 -15.38 -0.21
N PRO A 112 -8.54 -15.14 -1.51
CA PRO A 112 -8.76 -16.20 -2.49
C PRO A 112 -7.58 -17.19 -2.53
N SER A 113 -7.87 -18.49 -2.67
CA SER A 113 -6.82 -19.54 -2.71
C SER A 113 -5.89 -19.42 -3.92
N THR A 114 -6.33 -18.72 -4.97
CA THR A 114 -5.55 -18.36 -6.17
C THR A 114 -4.56 -17.24 -5.92
N SER A 115 -4.71 -16.47 -4.84
CA SER A 115 -3.83 -15.35 -4.50
C SER A 115 -2.61 -15.82 -3.69
N LYS A 116 -1.42 -15.48 -4.19
CA LYS A 116 -0.11 -15.88 -3.69
C LYS A 116 0.75 -14.64 -3.38
N LEU A 117 2.06 -14.83 -3.28
CA LEU A 117 3.01 -13.73 -3.12
C LEU A 117 3.17 -12.98 -4.45
N HIS A 118 3.27 -11.67 -4.36
CA HIS A 118 3.41 -10.81 -5.52
C HIS A 118 4.86 -10.80 -6.03
N ILE A 119 5.01 -10.87 -7.36
CA ILE A 119 6.28 -10.64 -8.05
C ILE A 119 6.25 -9.22 -8.63
N HIS A 120 7.18 -8.35 -8.23
CA HIS A 120 7.15 -6.96 -8.68
C HIS A 120 7.45 -6.83 -10.18
N PRO A 121 6.69 -6.05 -10.96
CA PRO A 121 6.87 -5.98 -12.41
C PRO A 121 8.29 -5.51 -12.81
N VAL A 122 8.88 -4.58 -12.06
CA VAL A 122 10.19 -3.96 -12.37
C VAL A 122 11.26 -4.08 -11.27
N ASN A 123 10.95 -4.69 -10.12
CA ASN A 123 11.89 -4.79 -8.99
C ASN A 123 11.89 -6.22 -8.44
N ASN A 124 12.17 -7.15 -9.34
CA ASN A 124 12.23 -8.59 -9.09
C ASN A 124 13.67 -9.11 -9.27
N SER A 125 13.87 -10.42 -9.25
CA SER A 125 15.20 -11.02 -9.32
C SER A 125 15.93 -10.72 -10.63
N ASN A 126 15.22 -10.40 -11.71
CA ASN A 126 15.84 -10.08 -13.00
C ASN A 126 16.61 -8.74 -13.00
N ILE A 127 16.32 -7.85 -12.04
CA ILE A 127 16.83 -6.46 -12.00
C ILE A 127 17.62 -6.19 -10.71
N SER A 128 17.49 -7.08 -9.71
CA SER A 128 18.21 -6.99 -8.45
C SER A 128 19.30 -8.05 -8.36
N ASN A 129 20.29 -7.86 -7.50
CA ASN A 129 21.29 -8.90 -7.20
C ASN A 129 20.71 -10.07 -6.36
N TYR A 130 19.38 -10.09 -6.16
CA TYR A 130 18.68 -11.06 -5.35
C TYR A 130 18.01 -12.08 -6.26
N THR A 131 17.95 -13.35 -5.82
CA THR A 131 17.50 -14.48 -6.64
C THR A 131 16.04 -14.90 -6.37
N ASP A 132 15.32 -14.16 -5.53
CA ASP A 132 13.96 -14.49 -5.11
C ASP A 132 12.98 -13.46 -5.67
N ASP A 133 12.14 -13.89 -6.61
CA ASP A 133 11.16 -13.02 -7.29
C ASP A 133 10.05 -12.51 -6.38
N GLU A 134 9.78 -13.21 -5.27
CA GLU A 134 8.75 -12.87 -4.29
C GLU A 134 9.26 -11.90 -3.21
N ILE A 135 10.57 -11.56 -3.25
CA ILE A 135 11.20 -10.57 -2.39
C ILE A 135 11.61 -9.36 -3.22
N SER A 136 10.95 -8.24 -2.96
CA SER A 136 11.40 -6.93 -3.47
C SER A 136 12.44 -6.33 -2.53
N VAL A 137 13.53 -5.81 -3.07
CA VAL A 137 14.52 -5.08 -2.28
C VAL A 137 14.34 -3.58 -2.42
N VAL A 138 14.17 -2.91 -1.29
CA VAL A 138 14.01 -1.46 -1.20
C VAL A 138 15.34 -0.88 -0.75
N SER A 139 16.23 -0.60 -1.71
CA SER A 139 17.60 -0.15 -1.47
C SER A 139 17.87 1.24 -2.05
N SER A 140 18.40 2.14 -1.22
CA SER A 140 18.81 3.47 -1.66
C SER A 140 19.97 3.45 -2.68
N GLU A 141 20.85 2.45 -2.58
CA GLU A 141 21.98 2.32 -3.51
C GLU A 141 21.52 1.77 -4.85
N GLN A 142 20.61 0.80 -4.83
CA GLN A 142 19.98 0.30 -6.06
C GLN A 142 19.18 1.42 -6.76
N ALA A 143 18.42 2.22 -6.01
CA ALA A 143 17.69 3.36 -6.55
C ALA A 143 18.60 4.38 -7.24
N LYS A 144 19.79 4.66 -6.66
CA LYS A 144 20.84 5.49 -7.27
C LYS A 144 21.38 4.88 -8.56
N LYS A 145 21.69 3.57 -8.56
CA LYS A 145 22.23 2.85 -9.74
C LYS A 145 21.23 2.83 -10.91
N LEU A 146 19.96 2.60 -10.63
CA LEU A 146 18.89 2.54 -11.63
C LEU A 146 18.37 3.91 -12.07
N ASN A 147 19.02 5.00 -11.62
CA ASN A 147 18.61 6.38 -11.87
C ASN A 147 17.09 6.61 -11.72
N THR A 148 16.50 6.00 -10.69
CA THR A 148 15.07 6.14 -10.39
C THR A 148 14.85 7.52 -9.76
N SER A 149 14.79 8.52 -10.64
CA SER A 149 14.82 9.97 -10.38
C SER A 149 13.84 10.48 -9.31
N ARG A 150 12.80 9.72 -8.95
CA ARG A 150 11.81 10.09 -7.94
C ARG A 150 12.37 10.19 -6.52
N PHE A 151 13.44 9.47 -6.20
CA PHE A 151 14.00 9.43 -4.83
C PHE A 151 15.20 10.36 -4.63
N LEU A 152 15.86 10.81 -5.70
CA LEU A 152 17.17 11.48 -5.59
C LEU A 152 17.10 13.00 -5.50
N GLU A 153 15.96 13.61 -5.86
CA GLU A 153 15.82 15.07 -5.89
C GLU A 153 15.06 15.61 -4.69
N ARG A 154 15.61 16.67 -4.07
CA ARG A 154 14.95 17.37 -2.97
C ARG A 154 13.78 18.18 -3.53
N LYS A 155 12.56 17.70 -3.31
CA LYS A 155 11.33 18.37 -3.74
C LYS A 155 10.79 19.31 -2.66
N GLN A 156 10.06 20.34 -3.08
CA GLN A 156 9.32 21.23 -2.18
C GLN A 156 8.23 20.48 -1.40
N SER A 157 7.58 19.49 -2.01
CA SER A 157 6.53 18.68 -1.40
C SER A 157 6.74 17.20 -1.68
N GLN A 158 6.54 16.38 -0.65
CA GLN A 158 6.57 14.92 -0.74
C GLN A 158 5.16 14.29 -0.72
N ARG A 159 4.11 15.10 -0.95
CA ARG A 159 2.72 14.61 -0.93
C ARG A 159 2.48 13.42 -1.86
N ASN A 160 3.16 13.38 -3.01
CA ASN A 160 3.02 12.30 -3.99
C ASN A 160 3.77 11.01 -3.60
N GLN A 161 4.40 10.94 -2.42
CA GLN A 161 4.99 9.71 -1.89
C GLN A 161 3.95 8.80 -1.23
N TRP A 162 2.80 9.32 -0.81
CA TRP A 162 1.74 8.53 -0.19
C TRP A 162 1.13 7.56 -1.20
N HIS A 163 1.00 6.30 -0.80
CA HIS A 163 0.40 5.26 -1.63
C HIS A 163 -0.01 4.02 -0.82
N SER A 164 -0.91 3.23 -1.41
CA SER A 164 -1.12 1.82 -1.06
C SER A 164 -0.36 0.97 -2.09
N ASP A 165 0.37 -0.06 -1.66
CA ASP A 165 1.17 -0.88 -2.58
C ASP A 165 0.31 -1.53 -3.67
N ILE A 166 0.84 -1.57 -4.89
CA ILE A 166 0.29 -2.33 -6.04
C ILE A 166 -1.20 -2.13 -6.34
N ALA A 167 -1.77 -0.98 -5.97
CA ALA A 167 -3.18 -0.65 -6.23
C ALA A 167 -3.54 -0.56 -7.73
N PHE A 168 -2.55 -0.68 -8.62
CA PHE A 168 -2.73 -0.75 -10.08
C PHE A 168 -2.97 -2.19 -10.59
N GLU A 169 -2.84 -3.20 -9.74
CA GLU A 169 -3.15 -4.59 -10.09
C GLU A 169 -4.65 -4.88 -9.92
N PRO A 170 -5.28 -5.67 -10.81
CA PRO A 170 -6.67 -6.07 -10.65
C PRO A 170 -7.00 -6.72 -9.29
N VAL A 171 -6.04 -7.48 -8.76
CA VAL A 171 -6.07 -8.07 -7.41
C VAL A 171 -4.89 -7.48 -6.61
N PRO A 172 -5.07 -6.37 -5.88
CA PRO A 172 -3.98 -5.71 -5.16
C PRO A 172 -3.63 -6.45 -3.86
N SER A 173 -2.66 -5.90 -3.12
CA SER A 173 -2.16 -6.51 -1.89
C SER A 173 -3.18 -6.43 -0.74
N ASP A 174 -3.26 -7.49 0.06
CA ASP A 174 -3.86 -7.47 1.40
C ASP A 174 -2.84 -6.97 2.44
N TYR A 175 -1.74 -7.68 2.63
CA TYR A 175 -0.69 -7.35 3.59
C TYR A 175 0.68 -7.24 2.95
N THR A 176 1.48 -6.32 3.49
CA THR A 176 2.90 -6.20 3.17
C THR A 176 3.73 -6.30 4.45
N LEU A 177 4.84 -7.02 4.37
CA LEU A 177 5.87 -7.09 5.40
C LEU A 177 7.16 -6.48 4.87
N LEU A 178 7.71 -5.51 5.59
CA LEU A 178 9.03 -4.92 5.34
C LEU A 178 9.96 -5.23 6.52
N ARG A 179 11.13 -5.80 6.22
CA ARG A 179 12.21 -6.09 7.16
C ARG A 179 13.46 -5.27 6.80
N MET A 180 13.97 -4.47 7.73
CA MET A 180 15.13 -3.62 7.49
C MET A 180 16.44 -4.41 7.55
N LEU A 181 17.31 -4.25 6.55
CA LEU A 181 18.63 -4.89 6.49
C LEU A 181 19.78 -3.92 6.77
N GLN A 182 19.59 -2.65 6.39
CA GLN A 182 20.56 -1.59 6.61
C GLN A 182 19.85 -0.29 6.95
N LEU A 183 20.38 0.42 7.94
CA LEU A 183 19.84 1.70 8.39
C LEU A 183 20.88 2.81 8.18
N PRO A 184 20.45 4.01 7.77
CA PRO A 184 21.31 5.17 7.83
C PRO A 184 21.55 5.57 9.29
N LYS A 185 22.60 6.38 9.54
CA LYS A 185 22.91 6.97 10.85
C LYS A 185 21.71 7.72 11.46
N THR A 186 20.91 8.35 10.61
CA THR A 186 19.65 9.02 10.96
C THR A 186 18.77 9.20 9.71
N GLY A 187 17.48 9.44 9.90
CA GLY A 187 16.49 9.53 8.82
C GLY A 187 16.07 8.17 8.29
N GLY A 188 15.30 8.16 7.19
CA GLY A 188 14.82 6.94 6.54
C GLY A 188 13.54 6.36 7.16
N ASP A 189 12.87 7.11 8.02
CA ASP A 189 11.62 6.74 8.66
C ASP A 189 10.53 6.44 7.64
N THR A 190 9.50 5.71 8.08
CA THR A 190 8.33 5.42 7.25
C THR A 190 7.07 5.90 7.98
N LEU A 191 6.17 6.54 7.24
CA LEU A 191 4.89 7.02 7.75
C LEU A 191 3.78 6.16 7.20
N TRP A 192 2.73 5.95 8.00
CA TRP A 192 1.47 5.32 7.61
C TRP A 192 0.31 6.24 7.98
N ALA A 193 -0.78 6.16 7.22
CA ALA A 193 -2.01 6.92 7.41
C ALA A 193 -3.22 5.98 7.31
N SER A 194 -4.22 6.21 8.17
CA SER A 194 -5.44 5.40 8.23
C SER A 194 -6.48 5.88 7.23
N GLY A 195 -6.80 5.05 6.24
CA GLY A 195 -7.88 5.31 5.28
C GLY A 195 -9.28 5.20 5.88
N TYR A 196 -9.44 4.47 7.00
CA TYR A 196 -10.67 4.48 7.80
C TYR A 196 -10.91 5.85 8.42
N GLU A 197 -9.88 6.44 9.02
CA GLU A 197 -9.98 7.77 9.65
C GLU A 197 -10.23 8.86 8.61
N VAL A 198 -9.66 8.73 7.40
CA VAL A 198 -10.02 9.62 6.27
C VAL A 198 -11.50 9.50 5.96
N TYR A 199 -12.04 8.27 5.85
CA TYR A 199 -13.47 8.06 5.58
C TYR A 199 -14.37 8.63 6.69
N ASP A 200 -14.06 8.33 7.96
CA ASP A 200 -14.89 8.71 9.11
C ASP A 200 -15.01 10.23 9.31
N ARG A 201 -14.01 11.01 8.86
CA ARG A 201 -14.04 12.48 8.89
C ARG A 201 -14.93 13.11 7.83
N ILE A 202 -15.26 12.39 6.77
CA ILE A 202 -16.06 12.91 5.67
C ILE A 202 -17.53 12.99 6.11
N SER A 203 -18.21 14.08 5.78
CA SER A 203 -19.63 14.24 6.11
C SER A 203 -20.46 13.12 5.48
N TYR A 204 -21.52 12.68 6.17
CA TYR A 204 -22.34 11.55 5.71
C TYR A 204 -22.84 11.69 4.26
N PRO A 205 -23.39 12.85 3.80
CA PRO A 205 -23.84 12.99 2.42
C PRO A 205 -22.72 12.78 1.39
N LEU A 206 -21.52 13.25 1.71
CA LEU A 206 -20.38 13.11 0.82
C LEU A 206 -19.84 11.67 0.84
N ARG A 207 -19.83 11.01 2.00
CA ARG A 207 -19.51 9.57 2.07
C ARG A 207 -20.42 8.75 1.17
N THR A 208 -21.74 8.92 1.28
CA THR A 208 -22.70 8.16 0.46
C THR A 208 -22.55 8.41 -1.03
N PHE A 209 -22.13 9.62 -1.42
CA PHE A 209 -21.79 9.91 -2.81
C PHE A 209 -20.51 9.20 -3.25
N LEU A 210 -19.45 9.26 -2.44
CA LEU A 210 -18.17 8.62 -2.75
C LEU A 210 -18.27 7.08 -2.82
N GLU A 211 -19.18 6.47 -2.07
CA GLU A 211 -19.48 5.04 -2.10
C GLU A 211 -19.99 4.55 -3.46
N THR A 212 -20.52 5.45 -4.31
CA THR A 212 -21.01 5.09 -5.65
C THR A 212 -19.95 5.22 -6.74
N LEU A 213 -18.72 5.63 -6.42
CA LEU A 213 -17.71 5.99 -7.40
C LEU A 213 -16.65 4.89 -7.57
N THR A 214 -16.12 4.79 -8.78
CA THR A 214 -14.90 4.04 -9.08
C THR A 214 -13.79 5.00 -9.52
N ALA A 215 -12.54 4.58 -9.36
CA ALA A 215 -11.37 5.26 -9.87
C ALA A 215 -10.50 4.30 -10.67
N THR A 216 -9.78 4.84 -11.64
CA THR A 216 -8.76 4.11 -12.39
C THR A 216 -7.42 4.28 -11.68
N TYR A 217 -6.79 3.16 -11.35
CA TYR A 217 -5.52 3.06 -10.68
C TYR A 217 -4.48 2.56 -11.66
N ALA A 218 -3.40 3.30 -11.87
CA ALA A 218 -2.43 3.00 -12.91
C ALA A 218 -0.99 3.36 -12.50
N GLN A 219 -0.02 2.66 -13.11
CA GLN A 219 1.40 3.03 -13.06
C GLN A 219 2.03 3.08 -14.46
N PRO A 220 1.61 4.03 -15.33
CA PRO A 220 2.23 4.19 -16.65
C PRO A 220 3.73 4.53 -16.53
N GLY A 221 4.13 5.13 -15.41
CA GLY A 221 5.53 5.46 -15.12
C GLY A 221 6.46 4.24 -15.02
N PHE A 222 5.95 3.05 -14.67
CA PHE A 222 6.77 1.83 -14.64
C PHE A 222 7.06 1.31 -16.04
N ASN A 223 6.06 1.28 -16.91
CA ASN A 223 6.25 0.95 -18.32
C ASN A 223 7.20 1.94 -19.00
N GLN A 224 7.07 3.24 -18.68
CA GLN A 224 8.01 4.24 -19.18
C GLN A 224 9.42 4.03 -18.64
N ASN A 225 9.58 3.86 -17.32
CA ASN A 225 10.89 3.65 -16.70
C ASN A 225 11.57 2.37 -17.20
N ALA A 226 10.82 1.29 -17.38
CA ALA A 226 11.33 0.04 -17.93
C ALA A 226 11.88 0.27 -19.35
N ARG A 227 11.11 0.94 -20.22
CA ARG A 227 11.55 1.30 -21.58
C ARG A 227 12.78 2.21 -21.57
N ASP A 228 12.79 3.26 -20.75
CA ASP A 228 13.87 4.24 -20.68
C ASP A 228 15.20 3.63 -20.20
N ASN A 229 15.12 2.60 -19.35
CA ASN A 229 16.30 1.90 -18.80
C ASN A 229 16.61 0.57 -19.50
N GLY A 230 15.89 0.24 -20.58
CA GLY A 230 16.06 -1.04 -21.31
C GLY A 230 15.76 -2.27 -20.45
N LEU A 231 14.97 -2.13 -19.39
CA LEU A 231 14.56 -3.22 -18.51
C LEU A 231 13.34 -3.92 -19.09
N GLN A 232 13.35 -5.25 -19.07
CA GLN A 232 12.17 -6.03 -19.42
C GLN A 232 11.28 -6.18 -18.19
N MET A 233 10.02 -5.77 -18.31
CA MET A 233 9.05 -5.95 -17.25
C MET A 233 8.63 -7.42 -17.14
N TYR A 234 8.38 -7.89 -15.93
CA TYR A 234 7.80 -9.20 -15.69
C TYR A 234 6.31 -9.21 -16.05
N THR A 235 5.96 -9.98 -17.08
CA THR A 235 4.60 -10.07 -17.65
C THR A 235 3.85 -11.36 -17.27
N GLY A 236 4.49 -12.27 -16.53
CA GLY A 236 3.85 -13.46 -15.99
C GLY A 236 2.84 -13.14 -14.88
N GLU A 237 2.34 -14.17 -14.22
CA GLU A 237 1.42 -14.01 -13.08
C GLU A 237 2.15 -13.40 -11.88
N ARG A 238 1.68 -12.25 -11.40
CA ARG A 238 2.23 -11.50 -10.26
C ARG A 238 1.40 -11.77 -9.01
N GLY A 239 1.34 -13.05 -8.64
CA GLY A 239 0.65 -13.52 -7.43
C GLY A 239 -0.85 -13.78 -7.59
N ALA A 240 -1.48 -13.39 -8.71
CA ALA A 240 -2.85 -13.82 -9.04
C ALA A 240 -2.99 -14.03 -10.56
N PRO A 241 -3.90 -14.93 -11.02
CA PRO A 241 -4.11 -15.19 -12.44
C PRO A 241 -4.49 -13.96 -13.28
N GLU A 242 -5.07 -12.94 -12.65
CA GLU A 242 -5.47 -11.68 -13.29
C GLU A 242 -4.37 -10.61 -13.28
N ASN A 243 -3.39 -10.73 -12.39
CA ASN A 243 -2.26 -9.79 -12.29
C ASN A 243 -1.17 -10.21 -13.27
N LYS A 244 -1.36 -9.97 -14.56
CA LYS A 244 -0.41 -10.37 -15.60
C LYS A 244 -0.38 -9.41 -16.78
N GLY A 245 0.58 -9.61 -17.67
CA GLY A 245 0.76 -8.79 -18.87
C GLY A 245 1.38 -7.43 -18.57
N GLU A 246 1.33 -6.55 -19.57
CA GLU A 246 2.03 -5.26 -19.56
C GLU A 246 1.19 -4.08 -19.07
N LEU A 247 -0.13 -4.24 -19.04
CA LEU A 247 -1.03 -3.19 -18.59
C LEU A 247 -1.08 -3.19 -17.05
N LEU A 248 -0.47 -2.16 -16.46
CA LEU A 248 -0.51 -1.90 -15.02
C LEU A 248 -1.60 -0.87 -14.72
N GLU A 249 -2.84 -1.29 -14.96
CA GLU A 249 -4.05 -0.49 -14.76
C GLU A 249 -5.20 -1.37 -14.26
N ALA A 250 -5.94 -0.86 -13.28
CA ALA A 250 -7.12 -1.50 -12.72
C ALA A 250 -8.18 -0.47 -12.32
N ILE A 251 -9.43 -0.92 -12.26
CA ILE A 251 -10.54 -0.09 -11.78
C ILE A 251 -11.00 -0.63 -10.43
N HIS A 252 -11.04 0.24 -9.44
CA HIS A 252 -11.48 -0.10 -8.08
C HIS A 252 -12.47 0.93 -7.53
N PRO A 253 -13.25 0.57 -6.50
CA PRO A 253 -14.06 1.54 -5.76
C PRO A 253 -13.23 2.69 -5.19
N VAL A 254 -13.82 3.88 -5.10
CA VAL A 254 -13.24 5.01 -4.35
C VAL A 254 -13.31 4.76 -2.85
N VAL A 255 -14.41 4.17 -2.39
CA VAL A 255 -14.59 3.64 -1.03
C VAL A 255 -14.62 2.12 -1.11
N ARG A 256 -13.72 1.44 -0.41
CA ARG A 256 -13.70 -0.02 -0.32
C ARG A 256 -14.02 -0.50 1.08
N THR A 257 -14.45 -1.75 1.18
CA THR A 257 -14.59 -2.47 2.44
C THR A 257 -13.34 -3.31 2.69
N ASN A 258 -12.85 -3.33 3.94
CA ASN A 258 -11.85 -4.29 4.38
C ASN A 258 -12.58 -5.57 4.85
N PRO A 259 -12.37 -6.73 4.19
CA PRO A 259 -13.07 -7.97 4.53
C PRO A 259 -12.75 -8.54 5.92
N VAL A 260 -11.66 -8.10 6.55
CA VAL A 260 -11.29 -8.57 7.89
C VAL A 260 -12.05 -7.82 8.97
N THR A 261 -12.25 -6.50 8.80
CA THR A 261 -12.88 -5.65 9.81
C THR A 261 -14.34 -5.30 9.51
N GLY A 262 -14.76 -5.41 8.24
CA GLY A 262 -16.03 -4.87 7.77
C GLY A 262 -16.08 -3.35 7.80
N TRP A 263 -14.93 -2.66 7.81
CA TRP A 263 -14.87 -1.20 7.85
C TRP A 263 -14.61 -0.61 6.47
N LYS A 264 -15.18 0.57 6.25
CA LYS A 264 -15.04 1.37 5.03
C LYS A 264 -13.79 2.24 5.08
N SER A 265 -13.02 2.22 3.99
CA SER A 265 -11.83 3.04 3.79
C SER A 265 -11.93 3.79 2.48
N ILE A 266 -11.53 5.06 2.45
CA ILE A 266 -11.16 5.68 1.16
C ILE A 266 -10.00 4.86 0.59
N TYR A 267 -10.01 4.57 -0.71
CA TYR A 267 -8.95 3.84 -1.39
C TYR A 267 -8.22 4.69 -2.43
N ALA A 268 -8.94 5.65 -3.01
CA ALA A 268 -8.44 6.54 -4.06
C ALA A 268 -7.52 7.65 -3.53
N VAL A 269 -6.41 7.26 -2.88
CA VAL A 269 -5.37 8.18 -2.40
C VAL A 269 -4.01 7.79 -2.95
N GLY A 270 -3.26 8.81 -3.35
CA GLY A 270 -1.84 8.68 -3.63
C GLY A 270 -1.51 8.44 -5.10
N GLN A 271 -0.24 8.19 -5.36
CA GLN A 271 0.33 8.22 -6.72
C GLN A 271 -0.10 7.09 -7.65
N HIS A 272 -0.83 6.08 -7.17
CA HIS A 272 -1.37 5.01 -8.02
C HIS A 272 -2.74 5.36 -8.59
N VAL A 273 -3.37 6.47 -8.19
CA VAL A 273 -4.69 6.85 -8.69
C VAL A 273 -4.54 7.82 -9.85
N SER A 274 -5.08 7.46 -11.01
CA SER A 274 -5.05 8.32 -12.20
C SER A 274 -6.20 9.32 -12.16
N HIS A 275 -7.44 8.84 -12.07
CA HIS A 275 -8.64 9.69 -12.09
C HIS A 275 -9.85 8.96 -11.52
N ILE A 276 -10.86 9.73 -11.11
CA ILE A 276 -12.19 9.23 -10.76
C ILE A 276 -13.01 9.05 -12.03
N ASN A 277 -13.60 7.88 -12.22
CA ASN A 277 -14.33 7.55 -13.44
C ASN A 277 -15.63 8.33 -13.51
N GLY A 278 -15.90 8.92 -14.68
CA GLY A 278 -17.10 9.71 -14.94
C GLY A 278 -17.05 11.16 -14.47
N PHE A 279 -15.91 11.62 -13.93
CA PHE A 279 -15.69 13.02 -13.59
C PHE A 279 -14.90 13.72 -14.70
N SER A 280 -15.05 15.03 -14.82
CA SER A 280 -14.10 15.84 -15.59
C SER A 280 -12.72 15.81 -14.93
N GLU A 281 -11.68 16.22 -15.66
CA GLU A 281 -10.33 16.28 -15.12
C GLU A 281 -10.24 17.18 -13.88
N ASP A 282 -10.87 18.36 -13.91
CA ASP A 282 -10.86 19.31 -12.79
C ASP A 282 -11.60 18.75 -11.56
N GLU A 283 -12.75 18.11 -11.76
CA GLU A 283 -13.51 17.46 -10.68
C GLU A 283 -12.68 16.33 -10.03
N SER A 284 -12.13 15.44 -10.85
CA SER A 284 -11.27 14.34 -10.39
C SER A 284 -10.06 14.88 -9.63
N ASN A 285 -9.36 15.87 -10.20
CA ASN A 285 -8.19 16.48 -9.56
C ASN A 285 -8.53 17.14 -8.23
N ASN A 286 -9.68 17.81 -8.11
CA ASN A 286 -10.12 18.42 -6.85
C ASN A 286 -10.33 17.37 -5.75
N PHE A 287 -11.04 16.28 -6.06
CA PHE A 287 -11.26 15.20 -5.09
C PHE A 287 -9.97 14.48 -4.70
N LEU A 288 -9.16 14.07 -5.67
CA LEU A 288 -7.90 13.36 -5.39
C LEU A 288 -6.91 14.25 -4.61
N ASN A 289 -6.84 15.54 -4.93
CA ASN A 289 -6.04 16.49 -4.15
C ASN A 289 -6.57 16.65 -2.73
N TRP A 290 -7.88 16.71 -2.55
CA TRP A 290 -8.51 16.84 -1.25
C TRP A 290 -8.31 15.60 -0.38
N PHE A 291 -8.44 14.38 -0.93
CA PHE A 291 -8.14 13.17 -0.16
C PHE A 291 -6.68 13.14 0.31
N LEU A 292 -5.74 13.54 -0.56
CA LEU A 292 -4.34 13.65 -0.19
C LEU A 292 -4.09 14.78 0.83
N GLN A 293 -4.84 15.89 0.73
CA GLN A 293 -4.81 16.99 1.70
C GLN A 293 -5.25 16.50 3.09
N LEU A 294 -6.34 15.72 3.16
CA LEU A 294 -6.81 15.11 4.40
C LEU A 294 -5.71 14.25 5.02
N VAL A 295 -4.97 13.47 4.23
CA VAL A 295 -3.83 12.71 4.76
C VAL A 295 -2.75 13.63 5.32
N VAL A 296 -2.26 14.62 4.56
CA VAL A 296 -1.08 15.40 4.97
C VAL A 296 -1.36 16.43 6.07
N GLU A 297 -2.58 16.96 6.17
CA GLU A 297 -2.94 18.00 7.15
C GLU A 297 -3.40 17.43 8.50
N ASN A 298 -3.81 16.16 8.54
CA ASN A 298 -4.26 15.49 9.77
C ASN A 298 -3.15 14.57 10.28
N HIS A 299 -2.36 15.04 11.25
CA HIS A 299 -1.27 14.24 11.82
C HIS A 299 -1.77 13.17 12.79
N ASP A 300 -2.98 13.32 13.32
CA ASP A 300 -3.62 12.39 14.26
C ASP A 300 -4.14 11.10 13.60
N LEU A 301 -4.26 11.08 12.27
CA LEU A 301 -4.55 9.86 11.50
C LEU A 301 -3.29 9.10 11.05
N GLN A 302 -2.10 9.63 11.37
CA GLN A 302 -0.82 9.11 10.92
C GLN A 302 -0.01 8.50 12.07
N VAL A 303 0.80 7.50 11.76
CA VAL A 303 1.90 7.04 12.61
C VAL A 303 3.21 7.13 11.83
N ARG A 304 4.26 7.62 12.49
CA ARG A 304 5.62 7.62 11.97
C ARG A 304 6.45 6.62 12.74
N SER A 305 7.04 5.65 12.05
CA SER A 305 7.98 4.71 12.65
C SER A 305 9.42 5.06 12.27
N ARG A 306 10.22 5.32 13.30
CA ARG A 306 11.67 5.35 13.18
C ARG A 306 12.19 3.93 13.23
N TRP A 307 13.00 3.57 12.24
CA TRP A 307 13.74 2.32 12.25
C TRP A 307 14.91 2.43 13.23
N GLN A 308 15.00 1.48 14.16
CA GLN A 308 15.96 1.53 15.27
C GLN A 308 17.03 0.46 15.13
N ASN A 309 16.69 -0.70 14.57
CA ASN A 309 17.61 -1.83 14.45
C ASN A 309 17.55 -2.49 13.07
N VAL A 310 18.64 -3.16 12.72
CA VAL A 310 18.61 -4.19 11.68
C VAL A 310 17.59 -5.27 12.12
N ASN A 311 16.86 -5.80 11.16
CA ASN A 311 15.73 -6.73 11.34
C ASN A 311 14.54 -6.16 12.13
N ASP A 312 14.41 -4.85 12.27
CA ASP A 312 13.10 -4.27 12.57
C ASP A 312 12.12 -4.61 11.43
N ILE A 313 10.89 -4.98 11.80
CA ILE A 313 9.83 -5.38 10.89
C ILE A 313 8.62 -4.45 11.08
N ALA A 314 8.00 -4.06 9.98
CA ALA A 314 6.63 -3.55 9.95
C ALA A 314 5.76 -4.46 9.09
N ILE A 315 4.53 -4.71 9.55
CA ILE A 315 3.48 -5.40 8.79
C ILE A 315 2.27 -4.48 8.73
N TRP A 316 1.75 -4.18 7.54
CA TRP A 316 0.59 -3.31 7.39
C TRP A 316 -0.47 -3.93 6.48
N ASP A 317 -1.71 -3.50 6.72
CA ASP A 317 -2.86 -3.82 5.88
C ASP A 317 -3.01 -2.76 4.80
N ASN A 318 -2.77 -3.19 3.58
CA ASN A 318 -2.69 -2.35 2.41
C ASN A 318 -4.09 -1.97 1.87
N ARG A 319 -5.15 -2.61 2.39
CA ARG A 319 -6.56 -2.33 2.06
C ARG A 319 -7.10 -1.09 2.76
N CYS A 320 -6.47 -0.67 3.86
CA CYS A 320 -6.93 0.46 4.67
C CYS A 320 -5.82 1.44 5.08
N THR A 321 -4.61 1.30 4.56
CA THR A 321 -3.51 2.22 4.85
C THR A 321 -2.86 2.77 3.61
N TYR A 322 -2.32 3.97 3.76
CA TYR A 322 -1.34 4.54 2.83
C TYR A 322 -0.02 4.70 3.58
N HIS A 323 1.09 4.65 2.88
CA HIS A 323 2.40 4.86 3.47
C HIS A 323 3.32 5.70 2.58
N ALA A 324 4.33 6.29 3.20
CA ALA A 324 5.36 7.09 2.54
C ALA A 324 6.72 6.85 3.19
N ALA A 325 7.74 6.56 2.37
CA ALA A 325 9.13 6.54 2.82
C ALA A 325 9.67 7.97 2.96
N THR A 326 10.49 8.23 3.98
CA THR A 326 11.13 9.52 4.19
C THR A 326 12.55 9.49 3.59
N PRO A 327 12.82 10.20 2.49
CA PRO A 327 14.14 10.19 1.83
C PRO A 327 15.14 11.19 2.45
N ASP A 328 14.92 11.63 3.68
CA ASP A 328 15.72 12.67 4.34
C ASP A 328 17.19 12.27 4.57
N TYR A 329 17.47 10.97 4.66
CA TYR A 329 18.81 10.40 4.73
C TYR A 329 19.61 10.51 3.41
N LEU A 330 18.97 10.83 2.28
CA LEU A 330 19.65 10.92 0.97
C LEU A 330 20.43 12.22 0.79
N TYR A 331 20.13 13.26 1.58
CA TYR A 331 20.72 14.60 1.44
C TYR A 331 21.83 14.83 2.49
N GLY A 332 22.82 13.93 2.53
CA GLY A 332 23.97 14.02 3.43
C GLY A 332 24.74 12.70 3.50
N ASP A 333 25.79 12.67 4.32
CA ASP A 333 26.59 11.46 4.59
C ASP A 333 26.01 10.62 5.74
N PHE A 334 24.73 10.26 5.60
CA PHE A 334 24.01 9.46 6.59
C PHE A 334 24.09 7.95 6.31
N GLY A 335 24.61 7.54 5.16
CA GLY A 335 24.74 6.14 4.77
C GLY A 335 23.51 5.60 4.03
N ALA A 336 23.57 4.31 3.71
CA ALA A 336 22.55 3.62 2.92
C ALA A 336 21.38 3.12 3.77
N ARG A 337 20.23 2.94 3.12
CA ARG A 337 19.04 2.30 3.67
C ARG A 337 18.66 1.14 2.77
N GLU A 338 18.44 -0.03 3.37
CA GLU A 338 18.03 -1.23 2.65
C GLU A 338 17.03 -2.04 3.48
N GLY A 339 16.02 -2.59 2.82
CA GLY A 339 15.08 -3.54 3.42
C GLY A 339 14.54 -4.53 2.39
N THR A 340 14.09 -5.69 2.86
CA THR A 340 13.43 -6.73 2.07
C THR A 340 11.94 -6.67 2.31
N ARG A 341 11.16 -6.73 1.23
CA ARG A 341 9.70 -6.61 1.27
C ARG A 341 9.06 -7.83 0.63
N ALA A 342 8.16 -8.45 1.36
CA ALA A 342 7.28 -9.52 0.87
C ALA A 342 5.85 -8.99 0.87
N VAL A 343 5.13 -9.26 -0.22
CA VAL A 343 3.79 -8.70 -0.47
C VAL A 343 2.85 -9.86 -0.75
N SER A 344 1.84 -10.03 0.09
CA SER A 344 0.74 -10.96 -0.16
C SER A 344 -0.31 -10.28 -1.05
N VAL A 345 -0.81 -11.01 -2.05
CA VAL A 345 -1.94 -10.58 -2.89
C VAL A 345 -3.23 -10.96 -2.19
N GLY A 346 -4.20 -10.03 -2.14
CA GLY A 346 -5.49 -10.22 -1.48
C GLY A 346 -6.61 -10.58 -2.47
N GLU A 347 -7.72 -9.88 -2.32
CA GLU A 347 -8.92 -9.95 -3.15
C GLU A 347 -9.10 -8.72 -4.04
N ARG A 348 -9.96 -8.84 -5.07
CA ARG A 348 -10.44 -7.68 -5.82
C ARG A 348 -11.15 -6.69 -4.87
N PRO A 349 -10.79 -5.40 -4.86
CA PRO A 349 -11.44 -4.43 -3.98
C PRO A 349 -12.91 -4.31 -4.31
N TYR A 350 -13.75 -4.37 -3.28
CA TYR A 350 -15.19 -4.25 -3.39
C TYR A 350 -15.73 -3.30 -2.32
N PHE A 351 -16.95 -2.84 -2.54
CA PHE A 351 -17.75 -2.09 -1.58
C PHE A 351 -18.89 -2.96 -1.06
N ASP A 352 -19.02 -3.06 0.25
CA ASP A 352 -20.15 -3.71 0.91
C ASP A 352 -21.13 -2.65 1.45
N PRO A 353 -22.37 -2.55 0.93
CA PRO A 353 -23.36 -1.63 1.46
C PRO A 353 -23.68 -1.82 2.95
N GLU A 354 -23.49 -3.03 3.48
CA GLU A 354 -23.74 -3.39 4.89
C GLU A 354 -22.54 -3.12 5.80
N SER A 355 -21.36 -2.87 5.22
CA SER A 355 -20.17 -2.49 5.97
C SER A 355 -20.33 -1.14 6.67
N LYS A 356 -19.52 -0.90 7.70
CA LYS A 356 -19.70 0.25 8.60
C LYS A 356 -18.52 1.21 8.53
N SER A 357 -18.74 2.44 9.03
CA SER A 357 -17.63 3.24 9.54
C SER A 357 -16.93 2.48 10.67
N ARG A 358 -15.70 2.87 11.00
CA ARG A 358 -15.04 2.34 12.19
C ARG A 358 -15.65 2.92 13.47
N ILE A 359 -16.09 4.19 13.42
CA ILE A 359 -16.83 4.85 14.52
C ILE A 359 -18.29 4.44 14.61
#